data_AF-A0A930YGA1-F1
#
_entry.id   AF-A0A930YGA1-F1
#
_cell.length_a   1.000
_cell.length_b   1.000
_cell.length_c   1.000
_cell.angle_alpha   90.00
_cell.angle_beta   90.00
_cell.angle_gamma   90.00
#
_symmetry.space_group_name_H-M   'P 1'
#
loop_
_entity.id
_entity.type
_entity.pdbx_description
1 polymer ?
#
loop_
_entity_poly.entity_id
_entity_poly.type
_entity_poly.pdbx_seq_one_letter_code
_entity_poly.pdbx_strand_id
1 'polypeptide(L)'
;MTTTYRYVSDGSLLDGMHRDGLARLLNPLVVSGFVVACLGFGVVLSLVTYESSLPTYLGKVLLIGLFWGALELLAVVVCVAVMVPTVRVLSRRVLARNYAAGLVTEVDLGDDALVVRRAAGSRTVPYGTVAQIKRRRAFLSIAVRGSLRPVLLPAEILPDDALDYVRTRSRGRVPAASVPPVAGEPSRRFVAPAGWAAHLAAVHLRSTLTGRAFWTRLGVALAVTGVAAVLGHPAWLVLAPAFAVLFVAVSYVQARRAFASAVPDGTEATTEFLEDRFISRNHGGVREIRYDDVRSVEVHGDVVRLRIGSLPGAMLIARALVTDDGLERLRRAPAG
;
A
#
# COMPACT_ATOMS: atom_id res chain seq x y z
N MET A 1 19.26 -12.22 -21.08
CA MET A 1 18.18 -13.15 -21.47
C MET A 1 17.09 -13.02 -20.43
N THR A 2 15.93 -12.49 -20.81
CA THR A 2 14.79 -12.31 -19.92
C THR A 2 14.06 -13.65 -19.78
N THR A 3 14.02 -14.21 -18.58
CA THR A 3 13.27 -15.43 -18.31
C THR A 3 11.87 -15.05 -17.86
N THR A 4 10.87 -15.41 -18.67
CA THR A 4 9.46 -15.14 -18.38
C THR A 4 8.78 -16.38 -17.84
N TYR A 5 8.20 -16.27 -16.63
CA TYR A 5 7.37 -17.30 -16.01
C TYR A 5 5.90 -16.96 -16.20
N ARG A 6 5.09 -17.96 -16.55
CA ARG A 6 3.67 -17.79 -16.81
C ARG A 6 2.84 -18.66 -15.89
N TYR A 7 1.80 -18.08 -15.31
CA TYR A 7 0.80 -18.77 -14.51
C TYR A 7 -0.59 -18.46 -15.04
N VAL A 8 -1.40 -19.50 -15.21
CA VAL A 8 -2.81 -19.37 -15.56
C VAL A 8 -3.61 -19.63 -14.28
N SER A 9 -4.43 -18.66 -13.88
CA SER A 9 -5.19 -18.80 -12.64
C SER A 9 -6.32 -19.80 -12.81
N ASP A 10 -6.45 -20.70 -11.84
CA ASP A 10 -7.56 -21.62 -11.62
C ASP A 10 -8.65 -21.01 -10.70
N GLY A 11 -8.45 -19.77 -10.23
CA GLY A 11 -9.31 -19.10 -9.25
C GLY A 11 -9.12 -19.55 -7.78
N SER A 12 -8.32 -20.58 -7.52
CA SER A 12 -8.17 -21.17 -6.17
C SER A 12 -7.32 -20.30 -5.22
N LEU A 13 -6.49 -19.42 -5.79
CA LEU A 13 -5.58 -18.53 -5.06
C LEU A 13 -6.33 -17.61 -4.08
N LEU A 14 -7.55 -17.19 -4.44
CA LEU A 14 -8.41 -16.40 -3.56
C LEU A 14 -8.75 -17.16 -2.26
N ASP A 15 -9.21 -18.40 -2.41
CA ASP A 15 -9.65 -19.22 -1.29
C ASP A 15 -8.48 -19.67 -0.42
N GLY A 16 -7.32 -19.93 -1.04
CA GLY A 16 -6.07 -20.20 -0.33
C GLY A 16 -5.62 -19.02 0.53
N MET A 17 -5.63 -17.80 -0.03
CA MET A 17 -5.28 -16.59 0.73
C MET A 17 -6.22 -16.33 1.92
N HIS A 18 -7.52 -16.55 1.75
CA HIS A 18 -8.49 -16.36 2.82
C HIS A 18 -8.32 -17.38 3.96
N ARG A 19 -8.09 -18.65 3.62
CA ARG A 19 -7.82 -19.71 4.61
C ARG A 19 -6.55 -19.41 5.40
N ASP A 20 -5.47 -19.05 4.72
CA ASP A 20 -4.20 -18.68 5.36
C ASP A 20 -4.30 -17.43 6.25
N GLY A 21 -5.14 -16.46 5.86
CA GLY A 21 -5.39 -15.25 6.65
C GLY A 21 -6.18 -15.55 7.93
N LEU A 22 -7.28 -16.28 7.81
CA LEU A 22 -8.12 -16.67 8.95
C LEU A 22 -7.36 -17.55 9.94
N ALA A 23 -6.61 -18.54 9.45
CA ALA A 23 -5.83 -19.43 10.32
C ALA A 23 -4.81 -18.69 11.20
N ARG A 24 -4.27 -17.55 10.74
CA ARG A 24 -3.37 -16.71 11.55
C ARG A 24 -4.10 -15.84 12.55
N LEU A 25 -5.24 -15.29 12.15
CA LEU A 25 -6.06 -14.45 13.00
C LEU A 25 -6.65 -15.27 14.16
N LEU A 26 -6.96 -16.54 13.89
CA LEU A 26 -7.45 -17.53 14.85
C LEU A 26 -6.32 -18.34 15.51
N ASN A 27 -5.04 -17.94 15.35
CA ASN A 27 -3.95 -18.63 16.02
C ASN A 27 -4.16 -18.50 17.54
N PRO A 28 -4.24 -19.63 18.29
CA PRO A 28 -4.58 -19.60 19.70
C PRO A 28 -3.61 -18.75 20.52
N LEU A 29 -2.33 -18.69 20.15
CA LEU A 29 -1.35 -17.84 20.84
C LEU A 29 -1.63 -16.35 20.63
N VAL A 30 -2.04 -15.96 19.42
CA VAL A 30 -2.37 -14.57 19.10
C VAL A 30 -3.66 -14.17 19.83
N VAL A 31 -4.68 -15.04 19.79
CA VAL A 31 -5.96 -14.81 20.46
C VAL A 31 -5.78 -14.72 21.97
N SER A 32 -5.10 -15.70 22.58
CA SER A 32 -4.86 -15.70 24.03
C SER A 32 -4.00 -14.53 24.48
N GLY A 33 -2.93 -14.20 23.74
CA GLY A 33 -2.10 -13.03 24.04
C GLY A 33 -2.88 -11.73 23.96
N PHE A 34 -3.78 -11.60 22.98
CA PHE A 34 -4.65 -10.44 22.84
C PHE A 34 -5.67 -10.32 23.99
N VAL A 35 -6.33 -11.43 24.36
CA VAL A 35 -7.27 -11.47 25.49
C VAL A 35 -6.57 -11.07 26.78
N VAL A 36 -5.39 -11.64 27.07
CA VAL A 36 -4.60 -11.31 28.27
C VAL A 36 -4.20 -9.84 28.27
N ALA A 37 -3.83 -9.28 27.12
CA ALA A 37 -3.48 -7.87 27.00
C ALA A 37 -4.67 -6.94 27.31
N CYS A 38 -5.86 -7.22 26.76
CA CYS A 38 -7.07 -6.41 27.04
C CYS A 38 -7.49 -6.49 28.51
N LEU A 39 -7.53 -7.69 29.08
CA LEU A 39 -7.89 -7.87 30.49
C LEU A 39 -6.86 -7.23 31.42
N GLY A 40 -5.57 -7.43 31.16
CA GLY A 40 -4.48 -6.82 31.90
C GLY A 40 -4.52 -5.29 31.82
N PHE A 41 -4.81 -4.74 30.64
CA PHE A 41 -4.95 -3.29 30.46
C PHE A 41 -6.10 -2.72 31.28
N GLY A 42 -7.28 -3.34 31.27
CA GLY A 42 -8.41 -2.90 32.09
C GLY A 42 -8.12 -2.93 33.59
N VAL A 43 -7.40 -3.96 34.05
CA VAL A 43 -6.92 -4.06 35.44
C VAL A 43 -5.94 -2.95 35.78
N VAL A 44 -4.89 -2.76 34.98
CA VAL A 44 -3.88 -1.71 35.20
C VAL A 44 -4.53 -0.33 35.20
N LEU A 45 -5.40 -0.05 34.24
CA LEU A 45 -6.10 1.23 34.14
C LEU A 45 -6.95 1.49 35.39
N SER A 46 -7.63 0.46 35.91
CA SER A 46 -8.43 0.60 37.13
C SER A 46 -7.58 0.77 38.37
N LEU A 47 -6.44 0.08 38.48
CA LEU A 47 -5.50 0.27 39.60
C LEU A 47 -4.96 1.70 39.63
N VAL A 48 -4.62 2.27 38.47
CA VAL A 48 -4.15 3.66 38.34
C VAL A 48 -5.29 4.65 38.65
N THR A 49 -6.49 4.40 38.15
CA THR A 49 -7.63 5.31 38.30
C THR A 49 -8.14 5.36 39.76
N TYR A 50 -8.05 4.24 40.48
CA TYR A 50 -8.57 4.09 41.85
C TYR A 50 -7.46 3.91 42.89
N GLU A 51 -6.26 4.46 42.65
CA GLU A 51 -5.09 4.29 43.51
C GLU A 51 -5.38 4.61 44.99
N SER A 52 -6.13 5.69 45.24
CA SER A 52 -6.55 6.13 46.58
C SER A 52 -7.49 5.17 47.31
N SER A 53 -8.16 4.26 46.60
CA SER A 53 -9.11 3.28 47.14
C SER A 53 -8.52 1.88 47.34
N LEU A 54 -7.27 1.66 46.92
CA LEU A 54 -6.62 0.34 46.94
C LEU A 54 -6.48 -0.31 48.32
N PRO A 55 -6.13 0.40 49.42
CA PRO A 55 -5.88 -0.24 50.71
C PRO A 55 -7.11 -0.94 51.28
N THR A 56 -8.31 -0.46 50.92
CA THR A 56 -9.57 -0.88 51.53
C THR A 56 -10.43 -1.71 50.57
N TYR A 57 -10.28 -1.52 49.25
CA TYR A 57 -11.19 -2.10 48.25
C TYR A 57 -10.50 -2.79 47.07
N LEU A 58 -9.28 -3.32 47.25
CA LEU A 58 -8.52 -3.99 46.20
C LEU A 58 -9.35 -4.97 45.37
N GLY A 59 -10.12 -5.85 46.01
CA GLY A 59 -10.96 -6.83 45.31
C GLY A 59 -12.03 -6.21 44.40
N LYS A 60 -12.64 -5.08 44.82
CA LYS A 60 -13.62 -4.36 44.01
C LYS A 60 -12.95 -3.63 42.84
N VAL A 61 -11.78 -3.02 43.06
CA VAL A 61 -11.02 -2.34 42.01
C VAL A 61 -10.55 -3.33 40.92
N LEU A 62 -10.11 -4.52 41.31
CA LEU A 62 -9.75 -5.58 40.37
C LEU A 62 -10.95 -6.07 39.55
N LEU A 63 -12.13 -6.23 40.19
CA LEU A 63 -13.35 -6.65 39.49
C LEU A 63 -13.83 -5.59 38.49
N ILE A 64 -13.76 -4.31 38.88
CA ILE A 64 -14.04 -3.18 37.97
C ILE A 64 -13.08 -3.20 36.78
N GLY A 65 -11.78 -3.45 37.02
CA GLY A 65 -10.80 -3.54 35.94
C GLY A 65 -10.99 -4.72 35.00
N LEU A 66 -11.34 -5.89 35.54
CA LEU A 66 -11.72 -7.05 34.72
C LEU A 66 -12.97 -6.75 33.87
N PHE A 67 -13.97 -6.08 34.44
CA PHE A 67 -15.19 -5.69 33.72
C PHE A 67 -14.86 -4.73 32.56
N TRP A 68 -14.06 -3.69 32.81
CA TRP A 68 -13.61 -2.77 31.76
C TRP A 68 -12.77 -3.47 30.68
N GLY A 69 -11.83 -4.32 31.08
CA GLY A 69 -11.04 -5.12 30.14
C GLY A 69 -11.89 -6.06 29.29
N ALA A 70 -12.95 -6.65 29.86
CA ALA A 70 -13.91 -7.48 29.12
C ALA A 70 -14.77 -6.65 28.14
N LEU A 71 -15.18 -5.44 28.53
CA LEU A 71 -15.90 -4.52 27.65
C LEU A 71 -15.04 -4.08 26.46
N GLU A 72 -13.77 -3.74 26.69
CA GLU A 72 -12.81 -3.42 25.63
C GLU A 72 -12.58 -4.61 24.69
N LEU A 73 -12.41 -5.81 25.26
CA LEU A 73 -12.29 -7.04 24.48
C LEU A 73 -13.51 -7.25 23.59
N LEU A 74 -14.72 -7.08 24.13
CA LEU A 74 -15.96 -7.18 23.36
C LEU A 74 -16.00 -6.16 22.22
N ALA A 75 -15.65 -4.90 22.50
CA ALA A 75 -15.60 -3.84 21.48
C ALA A 75 -14.63 -4.21 20.34
N VAL A 76 -13.43 -4.70 20.67
CA VAL A 76 -12.47 -5.13 19.64
C VAL A 76 -12.98 -6.33 18.87
N VAL A 77 -13.59 -7.33 19.53
CA VAL A 77 -14.20 -8.49 18.87
C VAL A 77 -15.26 -8.04 17.86
N VAL A 78 -16.14 -7.10 18.24
CA VAL A 78 -17.15 -6.53 17.34
C VAL A 78 -16.48 -5.80 16.16
N CYS A 79 -15.48 -4.95 16.43
CA CYS A 79 -14.74 -4.27 15.36
C CYS A 79 -14.07 -5.24 14.40
N VAL A 80 -13.44 -6.31 14.89
CA VAL A 80 -12.82 -7.36 14.07
C VAL A 80 -13.89 -8.11 13.28
N ALA A 81 -15.01 -8.47 13.90
CA ALA A 81 -16.13 -9.16 13.26
C ALA A 81 -16.73 -8.35 12.09
N VAL A 82 -16.70 -7.02 12.15
CA VAL A 82 -17.14 -6.13 11.06
C VAL A 82 -16.02 -5.86 10.03
N MET A 83 -14.78 -5.66 10.49
CA MET A 83 -13.65 -5.35 9.61
C MET A 83 -13.26 -6.55 8.73
N VAL A 84 -13.23 -7.76 9.28
CA VAL A 84 -12.87 -8.98 8.55
C VAL A 84 -13.72 -9.19 7.29
N PRO A 85 -15.07 -9.20 7.34
CA PRO A 85 -15.88 -9.36 6.13
C PRO A 85 -15.73 -8.19 5.17
N THR A 86 -15.58 -6.96 5.66
CA THR A 86 -15.38 -5.78 4.81
C THR A 86 -14.06 -5.86 4.04
N VAL A 87 -12.95 -6.16 4.73
CA VAL A 87 -11.64 -6.39 4.13
C VAL A 87 -11.70 -7.60 3.20
N ARG A 88 -12.46 -8.65 3.54
CA ARG A 88 -12.67 -9.83 2.71
C ARG A 88 -13.34 -9.48 1.39
N VAL A 89 -14.44 -8.73 1.42
CA VAL A 89 -15.16 -8.29 0.21
C VAL A 89 -14.29 -7.40 -0.66
N LEU A 90 -13.59 -6.42 -0.06
CA LEU A 90 -12.69 -5.53 -0.80
C LEU A 90 -11.52 -6.30 -1.43
N SER A 91 -10.89 -7.19 -0.67
CA SER A 91 -9.79 -8.04 -1.16
C SER A 91 -10.27 -8.98 -2.25
N ARG A 92 -11.47 -9.55 -2.12
CA ARG A 92 -12.07 -10.42 -3.12
C ARG A 92 -12.31 -9.70 -4.44
N ARG A 93 -12.83 -8.47 -4.39
CA ARG A 93 -13.01 -7.66 -5.62
C ARG A 93 -11.68 -7.37 -6.30
N VAL A 94 -10.64 -7.01 -5.54
CA VAL A 94 -9.31 -6.72 -6.10
C VAL A 94 -8.66 -7.99 -6.65
N LEU A 95 -8.71 -9.10 -5.92
CA LEU A 95 -8.13 -10.38 -6.33
C LEU A 95 -8.88 -10.98 -7.52
N ALA A 96 -10.21 -10.96 -7.55
CA ALA A 96 -11.00 -11.43 -8.68
C ALA A 96 -10.64 -10.68 -9.98
N ARG A 97 -10.36 -9.38 -9.91
CA ARG A 97 -9.88 -8.62 -11.08
C ARG A 97 -8.49 -9.04 -11.57
N ASN A 98 -7.65 -9.58 -10.69
CA ASN A 98 -6.26 -9.93 -11.01
C ASN A 98 -6.05 -11.43 -11.24
N TYR A 99 -6.92 -12.29 -10.69
CA TYR A 99 -6.77 -13.75 -10.57
C TYR A 99 -8.11 -14.48 -10.72
N ALA A 100 -9.04 -13.97 -11.53
CA ALA A 100 -10.17 -14.79 -11.97
C ALA A 100 -9.66 -15.99 -12.78
N ALA A 101 -10.44 -17.08 -12.77
CA ALA A 101 -10.13 -18.28 -13.54
C ALA A 101 -9.89 -17.94 -15.02
N GLY A 102 -8.82 -18.49 -15.59
CA GLY A 102 -8.38 -18.22 -16.96
C GLY A 102 -7.51 -16.97 -17.15
N LEU A 103 -7.38 -16.10 -16.14
CA LEU A 103 -6.49 -14.95 -16.25
C LEU A 103 -5.02 -15.37 -16.17
N VAL A 104 -4.22 -14.79 -17.04
CA VAL A 104 -2.79 -15.05 -17.13
C VAL A 104 -2.03 -14.00 -16.31
N THR A 105 -1.12 -14.48 -15.46
CA THR A 105 -0.09 -13.66 -14.82
C THR A 105 1.26 -14.07 -15.38
N GLU A 106 2.00 -13.10 -15.91
CA GLU A 106 3.37 -13.29 -16.37
C GLU A 106 4.32 -12.55 -15.44
N VAL A 107 5.45 -13.16 -15.15
CA VAL A 107 6.51 -12.59 -14.34
C VAL A 107 7.79 -12.68 -15.13
N ASP A 108 8.26 -11.54 -15.57
CA ASP A 108 9.53 -11.42 -16.28
C ASP A 108 10.63 -11.09 -15.29
N LEU A 109 11.66 -11.94 -15.24
CA LEU A 109 12.90 -11.64 -14.53
C LEU A 109 13.78 -10.79 -15.45
N GLY A 110 13.56 -9.48 -15.39
CA GLY A 110 14.41 -8.52 -16.07
C GLY A 110 15.79 -8.40 -15.43
N ASP A 111 16.66 -7.64 -16.07
CA ASP A 111 18.02 -7.42 -15.56
C ASP A 111 18.00 -6.61 -14.26
N ASP A 112 17.17 -5.56 -14.17
CA ASP A 112 17.15 -4.65 -13.01
C ASP A 112 15.86 -4.72 -12.17
N ALA A 113 14.83 -5.34 -12.71
CA ALA A 113 13.52 -5.38 -12.08
C ALA A 113 12.73 -6.64 -12.43
N LEU A 114 11.90 -7.05 -11.47
CA LEU A 114 10.83 -8.00 -11.68
C LEU A 114 9.66 -7.27 -12.35
N VAL A 115 9.26 -7.68 -13.56
CA VAL A 115 8.07 -7.13 -14.24
C VAL A 115 6.93 -8.13 -14.11
N VAL A 116 5.90 -7.76 -13.35
CA VAL A 116 4.70 -8.57 -13.19
C VAL A 116 3.61 -8.04 -14.10
N ARG A 117 3.22 -8.80 -15.13
CA ARG A 117 2.11 -8.47 -16.02
C ARG A 117 0.86 -9.27 -15.64
N ARG A 118 -0.28 -8.59 -15.56
CA ARG A 118 -1.60 -9.17 -15.26
C ARG A 118 -2.63 -8.54 -16.16
N ALA A 119 -3.79 -9.17 -16.27
CA ALA A 119 -4.94 -8.61 -16.98
C ALA A 119 -5.34 -7.21 -16.50
N ALA A 120 -5.22 -6.94 -15.19
CA ALA A 120 -5.55 -5.63 -14.63
C ALA A 120 -4.44 -4.57 -14.77
N GLY A 121 -3.25 -4.94 -15.23
CA GLY A 121 -2.11 -4.02 -15.36
C GLY A 121 -0.75 -4.66 -15.15
N SER A 122 0.30 -3.92 -15.50
CA SER A 122 1.70 -4.30 -15.27
C SER A 122 2.27 -3.58 -14.05
N ARG A 123 3.16 -4.26 -13.32
CA ARG A 123 3.87 -3.71 -12.17
C ARG A 123 5.33 -4.10 -12.22
N THR A 124 6.19 -3.10 -12.35
CA THR A 124 7.64 -3.24 -12.27
C THR A 124 8.10 -3.06 -10.82
N VAL A 125 8.90 -4.00 -10.31
CA VAL A 125 9.47 -4.00 -8.97
C VAL A 125 11.00 -4.07 -9.09
N PRO A 126 11.70 -2.93 -8.92
CA PRO A 126 13.16 -2.92 -8.94
C PRO A 126 13.73 -3.79 -7.82
N TYR A 127 14.76 -4.59 -8.10
CA TYR A 127 15.28 -5.55 -7.11
C TYR A 127 15.75 -4.87 -5.82
N GLY A 128 16.41 -3.72 -5.91
CA GLY A 128 16.89 -2.95 -4.75
C GLY A 128 15.78 -2.42 -3.83
N THR A 129 14.53 -2.42 -4.30
CA THR A 129 13.37 -2.04 -3.50
C THR A 129 12.73 -3.22 -2.79
N VAL A 130 13.08 -4.46 -3.11
CA VAL A 130 12.51 -5.64 -2.46
C VAL A 130 13.06 -5.75 -1.03
N ALA A 131 12.17 -5.58 -0.04
CA ALA A 131 12.53 -5.66 1.37
C ALA A 131 12.57 -7.12 1.86
N GLN A 132 11.56 -7.89 1.48
CA GLN A 132 11.37 -9.26 1.96
C GLN A 132 10.58 -10.08 0.96
N ILE A 133 10.97 -11.33 0.79
CA ILE A 133 10.23 -12.31 -0.01
C ILE A 133 9.83 -13.43 0.94
N LYS A 134 8.52 -13.67 1.06
CA LYS A 134 7.98 -14.71 1.94
C LYS A 134 7.06 -15.63 1.15
N ARG A 135 7.46 -16.89 1.01
CA ARG A 135 6.64 -17.94 0.42
C ARG A 135 5.64 -18.41 1.48
N ARG A 136 4.37 -18.46 1.09
CA ARG A 136 3.25 -19.03 1.86
C ARG A 136 2.68 -20.19 1.04
N ARG A 137 1.72 -20.90 1.63
CA ARG A 137 1.17 -22.12 1.02
C ARG A 137 0.53 -21.83 -0.35
N ALA A 138 -0.29 -20.80 -0.44
CA ALA A 138 -1.00 -20.46 -1.69
C ALA A 138 -0.36 -19.29 -2.47
N PHE A 139 0.49 -18.49 -1.84
CA PHE A 139 1.02 -17.27 -2.47
C PHE A 139 2.45 -16.94 -2.02
N LEU A 140 3.16 -16.24 -2.88
CA LEU A 140 4.40 -15.56 -2.60
C LEU A 140 4.10 -14.08 -2.32
N SER A 141 4.54 -13.56 -1.17
CA SER A 141 4.48 -12.13 -0.87
C SER A 141 5.84 -11.49 -1.04
N ILE A 142 5.94 -10.53 -1.95
CA ILE A 142 7.11 -9.69 -2.17
C ILE A 142 6.82 -8.33 -1.53
N ALA A 143 7.37 -8.09 -0.34
CA ALA A 143 7.30 -6.80 0.33
C ALA A 143 8.29 -5.84 -0.34
N VAL A 144 7.80 -4.66 -0.72
CA VAL A 144 8.58 -3.63 -1.41
C VAL A 144 8.74 -2.43 -0.46
N ARG A 145 9.96 -1.95 -0.28
CA ARG A 145 10.28 -0.74 0.50
C ARG A 145 9.45 0.42 -0.03
N GLY A 146 8.82 1.17 0.87
CA GLY A 146 7.95 2.29 0.50
C GLY A 146 6.55 1.90 0.01
N SER A 147 6.19 0.61 -0.05
CA SER A 147 4.84 0.13 -0.39
C SER A 147 4.17 -0.58 0.79
N LEU A 148 2.99 -0.13 1.19
CA LEU A 148 2.16 -0.83 2.19
C LEU A 148 1.61 -2.16 1.70
N ARG A 149 1.44 -2.29 0.38
CA ARG A 149 0.86 -3.48 -0.24
C ARG A 149 1.98 -4.34 -0.80
N PRO A 150 2.19 -5.56 -0.29
CA PRO A 150 3.11 -6.49 -0.92
C PRO A 150 2.61 -6.83 -2.32
N VAL A 151 3.53 -7.11 -3.23
CA VAL A 151 3.18 -7.78 -4.48
C VAL A 151 2.92 -9.24 -4.16
N LEU A 152 1.67 -9.64 -4.32
CA LEU A 152 1.25 -11.01 -4.14
C LEU A 152 1.36 -11.72 -5.48
N LEU A 153 1.95 -12.90 -5.48
CA LEU A 153 2.09 -13.77 -6.64
C LEU A 153 1.64 -15.19 -6.24
N PRO A 154 1.21 -16.04 -7.18
CA PRO A 154 1.03 -17.46 -6.90
C PRO A 154 2.31 -18.09 -6.33
N ALA A 155 2.19 -19.02 -5.37
CA ALA A 155 3.36 -19.66 -4.75
C ALA A 155 4.18 -20.52 -5.73
N GLU A 156 3.57 -20.91 -6.85
CA GLU A 156 4.12 -21.82 -7.86
C GLU A 156 4.68 -21.10 -9.09
N ILE A 157 4.41 -19.79 -9.25
CA ILE A 157 4.80 -19.05 -10.46
C ILE A 157 6.32 -18.86 -10.58
N LEU A 158 7.03 -18.82 -9.46
CA LEU A 158 8.48 -18.70 -9.44
C LEU A 158 9.06 -19.97 -8.79
N PRO A 159 9.87 -20.74 -9.52
CA PRO A 159 10.61 -21.85 -8.95
C PRO A 159 11.67 -21.34 -7.95
N ASP A 160 12.23 -22.25 -7.14
CA ASP A 160 13.09 -21.85 -6.02
C ASP A 160 14.41 -21.19 -6.48
N ASP A 161 14.95 -21.60 -7.63
CA ASP A 161 16.10 -20.96 -8.31
C ASP A 161 15.79 -19.51 -8.72
N ALA A 162 14.60 -19.26 -9.29
CA ALA A 162 14.14 -17.91 -9.61
C ALA A 162 13.97 -17.06 -8.34
N LEU A 163 13.43 -17.63 -7.27
CA LEU A 163 13.31 -16.93 -5.98
C LEU A 163 14.68 -16.56 -5.41
N ASP A 164 15.65 -17.46 -5.49
CA ASP A 164 17.02 -17.21 -5.03
C ASP A 164 17.74 -16.17 -5.90
N TYR A 165 17.46 -16.14 -7.21
CA TYR A 165 17.89 -15.05 -8.08
C TYR A 165 17.35 -13.69 -7.61
N VAL A 166 16.04 -13.57 -7.38
CA VAL A 166 15.42 -12.32 -6.89
C VAL A 166 15.97 -11.92 -5.52
N ARG A 167 16.19 -12.88 -4.60
CA ARG A 167 16.79 -12.62 -3.28
C ARG A 167 18.23 -12.15 -3.37
N THR A 168 19.00 -12.70 -4.30
CA THR A 168 20.40 -12.32 -4.49
C THR A 168 20.49 -10.92 -5.06
N ARG A 169 19.69 -10.63 -6.09
CA ARG A 169 19.58 -9.29 -6.68
C ARG A 169 19.10 -8.24 -5.68
N SER A 170 18.12 -8.55 -4.84
CA SER A 170 17.57 -7.60 -3.86
C SER A 170 18.55 -7.19 -2.75
N ARG A 171 19.56 -8.02 -2.50
CA ARG A 171 20.66 -7.72 -1.55
C ARG A 171 21.75 -6.83 -2.16
N GLY A 172 21.59 -6.36 -3.39
CA GLY A 172 22.55 -5.48 -4.05
C GLY A 172 23.77 -6.19 -4.63
N ARG A 173 23.75 -7.53 -4.73
CA ARG A 173 24.71 -8.25 -5.59
C ARG A 173 24.20 -8.13 -7.02
N VAL A 174 24.77 -7.17 -7.74
CA VAL A 174 24.51 -6.91 -9.17
C VAL A 174 25.44 -7.80 -10.00
N PRO A 175 24.96 -8.80 -10.76
CA PRO A 175 25.58 -9.12 -12.04
C PRO A 175 25.50 -7.87 -12.91
N ALA A 176 26.65 -7.33 -13.30
CA ALA A 176 26.77 -6.13 -14.09
C ALA A 176 26.02 -6.28 -15.43
N ALA A 177 24.82 -5.71 -15.50
CA ALA A 177 24.13 -5.45 -16.74
C ALA A 177 23.34 -4.15 -16.54
N SER A 178 23.90 -3.07 -17.08
CA SER A 178 23.25 -1.77 -17.22
C SER A 178 21.98 -1.89 -18.06
N VAL A 179 20.89 -1.27 -17.63
CA VAL A 179 19.68 -1.01 -18.44
C VAL A 179 20.11 -0.64 -19.87
N PRO A 180 19.72 -1.41 -20.90
CA PRO A 180 20.04 -1.04 -22.26
C PRO A 180 19.33 0.28 -22.62
N PRO A 181 20.01 1.26 -23.22
CA PRO A 181 19.37 2.48 -23.69
C PRO A 181 18.33 2.11 -24.74
N VAL A 182 17.06 2.40 -24.45
CA VAL A 182 16.02 2.37 -25.49
C VAL A 182 16.32 3.53 -26.45
N ALA A 183 16.48 3.22 -27.73
CA ALA A 183 16.78 4.22 -28.76
C ALA A 183 15.62 5.21 -28.92
N GLY A 184 15.87 6.48 -28.60
CA GLY A 184 14.92 7.59 -28.71
C GLY A 184 15.45 8.80 -27.93
N GLU A 185 15.46 9.99 -28.55
CA GLU A 185 15.85 11.22 -27.85
C GLU A 185 14.72 11.63 -26.90
N PRO A 186 14.97 11.79 -25.58
CA PRO A 186 13.92 12.17 -24.65
C PRO A 186 13.37 13.56 -25.00
N SER A 187 12.05 13.70 -25.04
CA SER A 187 11.41 14.97 -25.39
C SER A 187 11.56 16.03 -24.31
N ARG A 188 11.65 15.61 -23.04
CA ARG A 188 11.96 16.47 -21.90
C ARG A 188 12.83 15.76 -20.87
N ARG A 189 13.64 16.57 -20.20
CA ARG A 189 14.54 16.17 -19.11
C ARG A 189 14.29 17.07 -17.90
N PHE A 190 14.36 16.51 -16.71
CA PHE A 190 14.20 17.22 -15.45
C PHE A 190 15.13 16.63 -14.41
N VAL A 191 15.97 17.46 -13.82
CA VAL A 191 16.82 17.07 -12.69
C VAL A 191 16.07 17.40 -11.40
N ALA A 192 15.87 16.39 -10.56
CA ALA A 192 15.12 16.56 -9.31
C ALA A 192 15.86 17.51 -8.36
N PRO A 193 15.25 18.65 -7.95
CA PRO A 193 15.89 19.56 -7.01
C PRO A 193 15.96 18.95 -5.61
N ALA A 194 16.78 19.54 -4.74
CA ALA A 194 16.84 19.14 -3.34
C ALA A 194 15.45 19.24 -2.67
N GLY A 195 15.05 18.20 -1.94
CA GLY A 195 13.75 18.15 -1.27
C GLY A 195 12.55 17.81 -2.16
N TRP A 196 12.77 17.46 -3.43
CA TRP A 196 11.69 17.15 -4.38
C TRP A 196 10.76 16.04 -3.89
N ALA A 197 11.32 15.00 -3.27
CA ALA A 197 10.53 13.89 -2.70
C ALA A 197 9.58 14.34 -1.58
N ALA A 198 9.98 15.32 -0.77
CA ALA A 198 9.12 15.88 0.29
C ALA A 198 8.00 16.74 -0.31
N HIS A 199 8.32 17.53 -1.35
CA HIS A 199 7.33 18.29 -2.11
C HIS A 199 6.28 17.39 -2.76
N LEU A 200 6.70 16.34 -3.47
CA LEU A 200 5.78 15.36 -4.07
C LEU A 200 4.90 14.67 -3.01
N ALA A 201 5.46 14.34 -1.83
CA ALA A 201 4.70 13.78 -0.73
C ALA A 201 3.65 14.75 -0.17
N ALA A 202 3.99 16.04 -0.05
CA ALA A 202 3.07 17.08 0.39
C ALA A 202 1.93 17.29 -0.63
N VAL A 203 2.24 17.36 -1.92
CA VAL A 203 1.22 17.45 -2.99
C VAL A 203 0.31 16.22 -2.99
N HIS A 204 0.87 15.02 -2.86
CA HIS A 204 0.10 13.77 -2.73
C HIS A 204 -0.86 13.83 -1.53
N LEU A 205 -0.34 14.23 -0.36
CA LEU A 205 -1.12 14.29 0.86
C LEU A 205 -2.22 15.35 0.77
N ARG A 206 -1.90 16.55 0.28
CA ARG A 206 -2.88 17.62 0.06
C ARG A 206 -4.02 17.15 -0.82
N SER A 207 -3.71 16.53 -1.97
CA SER A 207 -4.73 16.00 -2.89
C SER A 207 -5.60 14.88 -2.26
N THR A 208 -5.04 14.14 -1.30
CA THR A 208 -5.76 13.10 -0.58
C THR A 208 -6.68 13.71 0.48
N LEU A 209 -6.17 14.70 1.22
CA LEU A 209 -6.90 15.43 2.26
C LEU A 209 -8.03 16.28 1.69
N THR A 210 -7.89 16.84 0.48
CA THR A 210 -8.98 17.58 -0.18
C THR A 210 -10.02 16.66 -0.82
N GLY A 211 -9.74 15.36 -0.91
CA GLY A 211 -10.65 14.39 -1.52
C GLY A 211 -11.88 14.12 -0.65
N ARG A 212 -13.08 14.14 -1.26
CA ARG A 212 -14.35 13.81 -0.58
C ARG A 212 -14.27 12.48 0.19
N ALA A 213 -13.62 11.47 -0.39
CA ALA A 213 -13.47 10.16 0.24
C ALA A 213 -12.71 10.19 1.57
N PHE A 214 -11.74 11.08 1.76
CA PHE A 214 -11.03 11.24 3.02
C PHE A 214 -11.99 11.79 4.09
N TRP A 215 -12.66 12.89 3.79
CA TRP A 215 -13.63 13.52 4.71
C TRP A 215 -14.81 12.61 5.04
N THR A 216 -15.30 11.83 4.08
CA THR A 216 -16.35 10.83 4.36
C THR A 216 -15.85 9.77 5.33
N ARG A 217 -14.63 9.25 5.15
CA ARG A 217 -14.05 8.26 6.08
C ARG A 217 -13.78 8.84 7.46
N LEU A 218 -13.26 10.07 7.52
CA LEU A 218 -13.01 10.77 8.76
C LEU A 218 -14.32 11.05 9.51
N GLY A 219 -15.36 11.51 8.81
CA GLY A 219 -16.69 11.73 9.39
C GLY A 219 -17.31 10.45 9.95
N VAL A 220 -17.21 9.32 9.22
CA VAL A 220 -17.65 8.02 9.72
C VAL A 220 -16.84 7.60 10.96
N ALA A 221 -15.51 7.77 10.94
CA ALA A 221 -14.67 7.44 12.09
C ALA A 221 -15.04 8.30 13.32
N LEU A 222 -15.25 9.60 13.14
CA LEU A 222 -15.69 10.53 14.19
C LEU A 222 -17.06 10.14 14.75
N ALA A 223 -18.01 9.77 13.89
CA ALA A 223 -19.33 9.30 14.32
C ALA A 223 -19.22 8.02 15.16
N VAL A 224 -18.42 7.04 14.72
CA VAL A 224 -18.16 5.79 15.46
C VAL A 224 -17.52 6.08 16.81
N THR A 225 -16.50 6.93 16.88
CA THR A 225 -15.88 7.32 18.16
C THR A 225 -16.81 8.14 19.04
N GLY A 226 -17.71 8.94 18.45
CA GLY A 226 -18.73 9.69 19.19
C GLY A 226 -19.72 8.76 19.87
N VAL A 227 -20.22 7.74 19.17
CA VAL A 227 -21.06 6.70 19.76
C VAL A 227 -20.32 5.95 20.88
N ALA A 228 -19.06 5.58 20.66
CA ALA A 228 -18.24 4.93 21.69
C ALA A 228 -18.01 5.82 22.92
N ALA A 229 -17.85 7.14 22.72
CA ALA A 229 -17.69 8.09 23.81
C ALA A 229 -18.95 8.25 24.65
N VAL A 230 -20.12 8.28 24.02
CA VAL A 230 -21.42 8.36 24.70
C VAL A 230 -21.70 7.08 25.52
N LEU A 231 -21.32 5.91 24.99
CA LEU A 231 -21.59 4.62 25.63
C LEU A 231 -20.54 4.19 26.66
N GLY A 232 -19.33 4.76 26.63
CA GLY A 232 -18.20 4.31 27.44
C GLY A 232 -17.54 5.43 28.23
N HIS A 233 -16.68 6.22 27.58
CA HIS A 233 -15.86 7.24 28.24
C HIS A 233 -15.54 8.40 27.27
N PRO A 234 -15.54 9.67 27.73
CA PRO A 234 -15.28 10.82 26.86
C PRO A 234 -13.89 10.81 26.18
N ALA A 235 -12.91 10.09 26.74
CA ALA A 235 -11.58 9.91 26.14
C ALA A 235 -11.62 9.30 24.71
N TRP A 236 -12.68 8.56 24.36
CA TRP A 236 -12.85 8.03 23.01
C TRP A 236 -12.97 9.12 21.93
N LEU A 237 -13.39 10.34 22.29
CA LEU A 237 -13.44 11.49 21.37
C LEU A 237 -12.06 11.92 20.87
N VAL A 238 -11.01 11.65 21.63
CA VAL A 238 -9.63 12.03 21.26
C VAL A 238 -9.02 11.04 20.26
N LEU A 239 -9.51 9.80 20.23
CA LEU A 239 -8.92 8.74 19.42
C LEU A 239 -9.08 8.98 17.92
N ALA A 240 -10.27 9.37 17.44
CA ALA A 240 -10.47 9.64 16.01
C ALA A 240 -9.54 10.73 15.45
N PRO A 241 -9.44 11.94 16.04
CA PRO A 241 -8.51 12.96 15.57
C PRO A 241 -7.04 12.51 15.73
N ALA A 242 -6.69 11.80 16.81
CA ALA A 242 -5.34 11.25 16.98
C ALA A 242 -4.98 10.23 15.88
N PHE A 243 -5.89 9.32 15.55
CA PHE A 243 -5.72 8.37 14.45
C PHE A 243 -5.67 9.07 13.09
N ALA A 244 -6.44 10.14 12.89
CA ALA A 244 -6.38 10.92 11.66
C ALA A 244 -5.01 11.58 11.49
N VAL A 245 -4.48 12.23 12.54
CA VAL A 245 -3.14 12.82 12.54
C VAL A 245 -2.07 11.75 12.31
N LEU A 246 -2.16 10.62 13.02
CA LEU A 246 -1.23 9.50 12.84
C LEU A 246 -1.28 8.95 11.41
N PHE A 247 -2.48 8.76 10.85
CA PHE A 247 -2.67 8.30 9.48
C PHE A 247 -2.05 9.27 8.47
N VAL A 248 -2.25 10.57 8.66
CA VAL A 248 -1.66 11.63 7.83
C VAL A 248 -0.13 11.61 7.92
N ALA A 249 0.43 11.55 9.12
CA ALA A 249 1.86 11.50 9.35
C ALA A 249 2.50 10.25 8.73
N VAL A 250 1.90 9.07 8.96
CA VAL A 250 2.35 7.81 8.38
C VAL A 250 2.28 7.84 6.85
N SER A 251 1.17 8.35 6.29
CA SER A 251 0.99 8.50 4.84
C SER A 251 2.04 9.44 4.24
N TYR A 252 2.33 10.56 4.90
CA TYR A 252 3.37 11.50 4.47
C TYR A 252 4.76 10.87 4.49
N VAL A 253 5.16 10.25 5.60
CA VAL A 253 6.48 9.61 5.73
C VAL A 253 6.66 8.50 4.69
N GLN A 254 5.61 7.72 4.43
CA GLN A 254 5.65 6.67 3.42
C GLN A 254 5.72 7.22 2.00
N ALA A 255 4.89 8.21 1.67
CA ALA A 255 4.93 8.88 0.37
C ALA A 255 6.32 9.49 0.13
N ARG A 256 6.87 10.20 1.12
CA ARG A 256 8.21 10.78 1.06
C ARG A 256 9.28 9.73 0.82
N ARG A 257 9.25 8.61 1.57
CA ARG A 257 10.20 7.50 1.38
C ARG A 257 10.06 6.86 0.01
N ALA A 258 8.84 6.66 -0.47
CA ALA A 258 8.58 6.10 -1.79
C ALA A 258 9.12 7.03 -2.90
N PHE A 259 8.82 8.33 -2.83
CA PHE A 259 9.34 9.30 -3.80
C PHE A 259 10.85 9.48 -3.71
N ALA A 260 11.43 9.49 -2.51
CA ALA A 260 12.89 9.56 -2.34
C ALA A 260 13.61 8.35 -2.94
N SER A 261 12.98 7.19 -2.97
CA SER A 261 13.52 6.00 -3.64
C SER A 261 13.32 6.00 -5.16
N ALA A 262 12.23 6.61 -5.65
CA ALA A 262 11.88 6.60 -7.08
C ALA A 262 12.55 7.74 -7.86
N VAL A 263 12.71 8.90 -7.22
CA VAL A 263 13.32 10.11 -7.77
C VAL A 263 14.18 10.75 -6.66
N PRO A 264 15.37 10.19 -6.37
CA PRO A 264 16.29 10.81 -5.43
C PRO A 264 16.71 12.21 -5.90
N ASP A 265 17.05 13.08 -4.96
CA ASP A 265 17.52 14.43 -5.25
C ASP A 265 18.76 14.37 -6.17
N GLY A 266 18.83 15.24 -7.17
CA GLY A 266 19.90 15.29 -8.18
C GLY A 266 19.81 14.25 -9.29
N THR A 267 18.82 13.34 -9.26
CA THR A 267 18.63 12.37 -10.35
C THR A 267 17.85 12.97 -11.51
N GLU A 268 18.22 12.56 -12.72
CA GLU A 268 17.51 12.92 -13.94
C GLU A 268 16.29 12.01 -14.14
N ALA A 269 15.15 12.63 -14.37
CA ALA A 269 13.95 12.00 -14.91
C ALA A 269 13.75 12.49 -16.34
N THR A 270 13.29 11.61 -17.21
CA THR A 270 13.01 11.94 -18.61
C THR A 270 11.66 11.41 -19.04
N THR A 271 11.12 12.02 -20.07
CA THR A 271 9.85 11.62 -20.65
C THR A 271 9.93 11.64 -22.17
N GLU A 272 9.06 10.84 -22.76
CA GLU A 272 8.91 10.74 -24.20
C GLU A 272 7.43 10.52 -24.52
N PHE A 273 6.90 11.34 -25.43
CA PHE A 273 5.51 11.27 -25.86
C PHE A 273 5.50 10.67 -27.27
N LEU A 274 5.07 9.42 -27.37
CA LEU A 274 4.83 8.73 -28.63
C LEU A 274 3.38 8.95 -29.08
N GLU A 275 3.02 8.40 -30.24
CA GLU A 275 1.67 8.51 -30.80
C GLU A 275 0.60 7.82 -29.93
N ASP A 276 0.90 6.63 -29.39
CA ASP A 276 -0.06 5.79 -28.65
C ASP A 276 0.21 5.73 -27.13
N ARG A 277 1.41 6.13 -26.70
CA ARG A 277 1.86 5.99 -25.32
C ARG A 277 2.82 7.09 -24.88
N PHE A 278 2.92 7.24 -23.57
CA PHE A 278 3.86 8.11 -22.88
C PHE A 278 4.84 7.24 -22.09
N ILE A 279 6.14 7.45 -22.29
CA ILE A 279 7.20 6.76 -21.57
C ILE A 279 7.77 7.72 -20.53
N SER A 280 7.78 7.29 -19.27
CA SER A 280 8.42 7.99 -18.16
C SER A 280 9.59 7.17 -17.65
N ARG A 281 10.77 7.80 -17.60
CA ARG A 281 12.00 7.19 -17.10
C ARG A 281 12.46 7.96 -15.88
N ASN A 282 12.79 7.26 -14.81
CA ASN A 282 13.42 7.83 -13.62
C ASN A 282 14.33 6.80 -12.96
N HIS A 283 14.93 7.17 -11.83
CA HIS A 283 15.79 6.26 -11.05
C HIS A 283 15.08 4.97 -10.62
N GLY A 284 13.78 5.03 -10.39
CA GLY A 284 12.93 3.88 -10.08
C GLY A 284 12.61 2.97 -11.28
N GLY A 285 13.03 3.32 -12.49
CA GLY A 285 12.90 2.51 -13.70
C GLY A 285 12.13 3.20 -14.82
N VAL A 286 11.79 2.42 -15.84
CA VAL A 286 11.03 2.87 -17.03
C VAL A 286 9.57 2.42 -16.91
N ARG A 287 8.65 3.31 -17.25
CA ARG A 287 7.22 3.03 -17.34
C ARG A 287 6.66 3.50 -18.66
N GLU A 288 5.99 2.60 -19.36
CA GLU A 288 5.19 2.92 -20.54
C GLU A 288 3.72 2.97 -20.15
N ILE A 289 3.05 4.06 -20.50
CA ILE A 289 1.66 4.34 -20.12
C ILE A 289 0.91 4.68 -21.40
N ARG A 290 -0.04 3.82 -21.79
CA ARG A 290 -0.91 4.09 -22.94
C ARG A 290 -1.86 5.24 -22.60
N TYR A 291 -2.18 6.09 -23.57
CA TYR A 291 -3.07 7.22 -23.31
C TYR A 291 -4.46 6.76 -22.81
N ASP A 292 -4.99 5.69 -23.39
CA ASP A 292 -6.29 5.09 -23.01
C ASP A 292 -6.34 4.55 -21.57
N ASP A 293 -5.18 4.36 -20.95
CA ASP A 293 -5.07 3.91 -19.56
C ASP A 293 -5.19 5.08 -18.56
N VAL A 294 -5.11 6.33 -19.02
CA VAL A 294 -5.17 7.54 -18.20
C VAL A 294 -6.63 7.90 -17.91
N ARG A 295 -7.00 7.88 -16.62
CA ARG A 295 -8.37 8.12 -16.15
C ARG A 295 -8.62 9.57 -15.72
N SER A 296 -7.59 10.25 -15.22
CA SER A 296 -7.69 11.67 -14.88
C SER A 296 -6.32 12.32 -14.83
N VAL A 297 -6.28 13.61 -15.18
CA VAL A 297 -5.08 14.45 -15.17
C VAL A 297 -5.38 15.70 -14.37
N GLU A 298 -4.68 15.89 -13.26
CA GLU A 298 -4.77 17.09 -12.43
C GLU A 298 -3.41 17.79 -12.42
N VAL A 299 -3.39 19.13 -12.54
CA VAL A 299 -2.16 19.91 -12.46
C VAL A 299 -2.17 20.68 -11.13
N HIS A 300 -1.14 20.47 -10.32
CA HIS A 300 -0.94 21.08 -9.03
C HIS A 300 0.37 21.87 -9.05
N GLY A 301 0.32 23.08 -9.63
CA GLY A 301 1.51 23.91 -9.83
C GLY A 301 2.54 23.24 -10.74
N ASP A 302 3.68 22.89 -10.16
CA ASP A 302 4.81 22.24 -10.82
C ASP A 302 4.72 20.70 -10.84
N VAL A 303 3.59 20.11 -10.41
CA VAL A 303 3.36 18.67 -10.39
C VAL A 303 2.11 18.31 -11.20
N VAL A 304 2.23 17.34 -12.09
CA VAL A 304 1.13 16.69 -12.79
C VAL A 304 0.80 15.38 -12.09
N ARG A 305 -0.46 15.23 -11.69
CA ARG A 305 -1.01 14.03 -11.07
C ARG A 305 -1.84 13.26 -12.09
N LEU A 306 -1.38 12.07 -12.44
CA LEU A 306 -2.04 11.15 -13.37
C LEU A 306 -2.69 10.01 -12.59
N ARG A 307 -3.98 9.80 -12.78
CA ARG A 307 -4.65 8.58 -12.33
C ARG A 307 -4.66 7.60 -13.48
N ILE A 308 -4.04 6.44 -13.29
CA ILE A 308 -3.86 5.43 -14.33
C ILE A 308 -4.68 4.20 -13.93
N GLY A 309 -5.48 3.65 -14.85
CA GLY A 309 -6.38 2.52 -14.58
C GLY A 309 -5.64 1.26 -14.13
N SER A 310 -4.47 1.01 -14.73
CA SER A 310 -3.61 -0.14 -14.42
C SER A 310 -2.82 0.01 -13.11
N LEU A 311 -2.83 1.18 -12.46
CA LEU A 311 -2.08 1.42 -11.23
C LEU A 311 -3.00 1.75 -10.04
N PRO A 312 -2.83 1.07 -8.89
CA PRO A 312 -3.54 1.44 -7.67
C PRO A 312 -2.93 2.72 -7.08
N GLY A 313 -3.43 3.88 -7.52
CA GLY A 313 -3.02 5.17 -6.99
C GLY A 313 -2.97 6.26 -8.07
N ALA A 314 -2.28 7.34 -7.74
CA ALA A 314 -1.95 8.38 -8.70
C ALA A 314 -0.43 8.43 -8.89
N MET A 315 0.01 8.55 -10.12
CA MET A 315 1.39 8.85 -10.48
C MET A 315 1.60 10.37 -10.41
N LEU A 316 2.71 10.80 -9.82
CA LEU A 316 3.11 12.21 -9.79
C LEU A 316 4.33 12.39 -10.68
N ILE A 317 4.29 13.40 -11.54
CA ILE A 317 5.33 13.74 -12.51
C ILE A 317 5.59 15.24 -12.42
N ALA A 318 6.84 15.67 -12.56
CA ALA A 318 7.15 17.10 -12.67
C ALA A 318 6.45 17.69 -13.90
N ARG A 319 5.86 18.88 -13.78
CA ARG A 319 5.22 19.59 -14.89
C ARG A 319 6.20 19.88 -16.02
N ALA A 320 7.47 20.13 -15.70
CA ALA A 320 8.54 20.32 -16.68
C ALA A 320 8.76 19.10 -17.60
N LEU A 321 8.36 17.91 -17.17
CA LEU A 321 8.44 16.68 -17.97
C LEU A 321 7.23 16.46 -18.88
N VAL A 322 6.23 17.33 -18.82
CA VAL A 322 5.01 17.18 -19.62
C VAL A 322 4.88 18.43 -20.48
N THR A 323 4.99 18.28 -21.80
CA THR A 323 4.74 19.39 -22.73
C THR A 323 3.27 19.79 -22.70
N ASP A 324 2.94 21.00 -23.14
CA ASP A 324 1.54 21.46 -23.15
C ASP A 324 0.71 20.60 -24.10
N ASP A 325 1.24 20.27 -25.28
CA ASP A 325 0.64 19.31 -26.21
C ASP A 325 0.49 17.92 -25.58
N GLY A 326 1.50 17.46 -24.83
CA GLY A 326 1.46 16.18 -24.12
C GLY A 326 0.39 16.17 -23.03
N LEU A 327 0.22 17.28 -22.31
CA LEU A 327 -0.81 17.48 -21.31
C LEU A 327 -2.21 17.46 -21.96
N GLU A 328 -2.37 18.11 -23.11
CA GLU A 328 -3.61 18.07 -23.87
C GLU A 328 -3.93 16.66 -24.36
N ARG A 329 -2.94 15.92 -24.89
CA ARG A 329 -3.12 14.51 -25.28
C ARG A 329 -3.56 13.65 -24.09
N LEU A 330 -2.92 13.82 -22.93
CA LEU A 330 -3.30 13.11 -21.70
C LEU A 330 -4.71 13.47 -21.21
N ARG A 331 -5.18 14.70 -21.45
CA ARG A 331 -6.55 15.16 -21.10
C ARG A 331 -7.61 14.70 -22.09
N ARG A 332 -7.26 14.58 -23.38
CA ARG A 332 -8.17 14.11 -24.43
C ARG A 332 -8.35 12.59 -24.43
N ALA A 333 -7.48 11.86 -23.74
CA ALA A 333 -7.63 10.43 -23.54
C ALA A 333 -9.03 10.14 -22.95
N PRO A 334 -9.81 9.23 -23.57
CA PRO A 334 -11.21 9.02 -23.18
C PRO A 334 -11.29 8.57 -21.73
N ALA A 335 -12.08 9.30 -20.93
CA ALA A 335 -12.47 8.89 -19.59
C ALA A 335 -13.46 7.71 -19.69
N GLY A 336 -12.95 6.53 -20.02
CA GLY A 336 -13.70 5.28 -19.92
C GLY A 336 -13.93 4.85 -18.47
#